data_AF-A0AAN7GEA3-F1
#
_entry.id   AF-A0AAN7GEA3-F1
#
_cell.length_a   1.000
_cell.length_b   1.000
_cell.length_c   1.000
_cell.angle_alpha   90.00
_cell.angle_beta   90.00
_cell.angle_gamma   90.00
#
_symmetry.space_group_name_H-M   'P 1'
#
loop_
_entity.id
_entity.type
_entity.pdbx_description
1 polymer ?
#
loop_
_entity_poly.entity_id
_entity_poly.type
_entity_poly.pdbx_seq_one_letter_code
_entity_poly.pdbx_strand_id
1 'polypeptide(L)'
;MLKGQRGLVSSMQVGTYVVIKDMDNNLQLVNTLESEIRAMVEAARVPWGADDVEMKLSIVKIKKRLALSKEMVEELGKATGKCCREIRKARMVVVQGVIKRPNN
;
A
#
# COMPACT_ATOMS: atom_id res chain seq x y z
N MET A 1 -10.70 31.93 -20.36
CA MET A 1 -9.88 31.54 -19.17
C MET A 1 -10.60 30.62 -18.19
N LEU A 2 -11.81 30.94 -17.70
CA LEU A 2 -12.45 30.21 -16.58
C LEU A 2 -12.74 28.71 -16.82
N LYS A 3 -13.10 28.28 -18.03
CA LYS A 3 -13.40 26.85 -18.33
C LYS A 3 -12.16 25.94 -18.18
N GLY A 4 -10.99 26.39 -18.64
CA GLY A 4 -9.74 25.63 -18.51
C GLY A 4 -9.18 25.60 -17.10
N GLN A 5 -9.49 26.62 -16.27
CA GLN A 5 -9.17 26.63 -14.85
C GLN A 5 -10.07 25.67 -14.06
N ARG A 6 -11.38 25.64 -14.36
CA ARG A 6 -12.32 24.66 -13.81
C ARG A 6 -11.91 23.22 -14.13
N GLY A 7 -11.56 22.93 -15.40
CA GLY A 7 -11.10 21.59 -15.79
C GLY A 7 -9.83 21.15 -15.07
N LEU A 8 -8.90 22.08 -14.82
CA LEU A 8 -7.69 21.81 -14.04
C LEU A 8 -8.04 21.47 -12.58
N VAL A 9 -8.89 22.27 -11.94
CA VAL A 9 -9.33 22.04 -10.55
C VAL A 9 -10.07 20.71 -10.42
N SER A 10 -10.98 20.38 -11.35
CA SER A 10 -11.68 19.09 -11.34
C SER A 10 -10.71 17.91 -11.52
N SER A 11 -9.73 18.03 -12.41
CA SER A 11 -8.70 16.99 -12.59
C SER A 11 -7.83 16.80 -11.33
N MET A 12 -7.46 17.90 -10.67
CA MET A 12 -6.75 17.84 -9.40
C MET A 12 -7.58 17.16 -8.31
N GLN A 13 -8.87 17.48 -8.19
CA GLN A 13 -9.76 16.85 -7.22
C GLN A 13 -9.89 15.34 -7.43
N VAL A 14 -10.05 14.90 -8.68
CA VAL A 14 -10.09 13.46 -9.02
C VAL A 14 -8.76 12.79 -8.69
N GLY A 15 -7.63 13.40 -9.06
CA GLY A 15 -6.29 12.89 -8.74
C GLY A 15 -6.06 12.77 -7.23
N THR A 16 -6.46 13.78 -6.46
CA THR A 16 -6.39 13.76 -4.98
C THR A 16 -7.24 12.64 -4.41
N TYR A 17 -8.47 12.45 -4.88
CA TYR A 17 -9.33 11.36 -4.43
C TYR A 17 -8.72 9.98 -4.68
N VAL A 18 -8.15 9.75 -5.87
CA VAL A 18 -7.47 8.50 -6.21
C VAL A 18 -6.28 8.25 -5.28
N VAL A 19 -5.45 9.27 -5.03
CA VAL A 19 -4.29 9.13 -4.13
C VAL A 19 -4.72 8.82 -2.71
N ILE A 20 -5.75 9.48 -2.18
CA ILE A 20 -6.28 9.20 -0.84
C ILE A 20 -6.74 7.74 -0.75
N LYS A 21 -7.49 7.25 -1.75
CA LYS A 21 -7.93 5.85 -1.77
C LYS A 21 -6.79 4.83 -1.88
N ASP A 22 -5.78 5.12 -2.68
CA ASP A 22 -4.59 4.27 -2.75
C ASP A 22 -3.83 4.26 -1.41
N MET A 23 -3.78 5.39 -0.69
CA MET A 23 -3.18 5.47 0.64
C MET A 23 -3.98 4.71 1.70
N ASP A 24 -5.31 4.79 1.68
CA ASP A 24 -6.20 4.01 2.58
C ASP A 24 -5.98 2.50 2.38
N ASN A 25 -5.90 2.05 1.13
CA ASN A 25 -5.63 0.64 0.79
C ASN A 25 -4.25 0.20 1.29
N ASN A 26 -3.22 1.04 1.14
CA ASN A 26 -1.88 0.74 1.67
C ASN A 26 -1.91 0.65 3.20
N LEU A 27 -2.62 1.54 3.89
CA LEU A 27 -2.75 1.50 5.34
C LEU A 27 -3.42 0.19 5.81
N GLN A 28 -4.46 -0.26 5.11
CA GLN A 28 -5.11 -1.53 5.38
C GLN A 28 -4.14 -2.73 5.21
N LEU A 29 -3.36 -2.76 4.12
CA LEU A 29 -2.37 -3.80 3.89
C LEU A 29 -1.29 -3.81 4.97
N VAL A 30 -0.79 -2.63 5.37
CA VAL A 30 0.21 -2.51 6.44
C VAL A 30 -0.32 -3.03 7.77
N ASN A 31 -1.55 -2.64 8.15
CA ASN A 31 -2.18 -3.11 9.38
C ASN A 31 -2.38 -4.64 9.38
N THR A 32 -2.72 -5.21 8.23
CA THR A 32 -2.90 -6.66 8.05
C THR A 32 -1.57 -7.39 8.19
N LEU A 33 -0.51 -6.88 7.56
CA LEU A 33 0.83 -7.42 7.69
C LEU A 33 1.34 -7.37 9.14
N GLU A 34 1.14 -6.26 9.84
CA GLU A 34 1.51 -6.12 11.24
C GLU A 34 0.80 -7.17 12.13
N SER A 35 -0.49 -7.42 11.87
CA SER A 35 -1.26 -8.46 12.55
C SER A 35 -0.69 -9.87 12.29
N GLU A 36 -0.36 -10.20 11.05
CA GLU A 36 0.22 -11.50 10.70
C GLU A 36 1.61 -11.71 11.31
N ILE A 37 2.44 -10.66 11.34
CA ILE A 37 3.75 -10.69 12.01
C ILE A 37 3.58 -10.93 13.52
N ARG A 38 2.67 -10.21 14.19
CA ARG A 38 2.37 -10.46 15.60
C ARG A 38 1.95 -11.90 15.85
N ALA A 39 1.07 -12.44 15.00
CA ALA A 39 0.62 -13.82 15.14
C ALA A 39 1.72 -14.86 14.87
N MET A 40 2.71 -14.56 14.02
CA MET A 40 3.93 -15.37 13.88
C MET A 40 4.78 -15.35 15.14
N VAL A 41 4.98 -14.17 15.74
CA VAL A 41 5.75 -14.02 16.98
C VAL A 41 5.11 -14.81 18.11
N GLU A 42 3.78 -14.73 18.27
CA GLU A 42 3.07 -15.53 19.28
C GLU A 42 3.14 -17.03 18.98
N ALA A 43 3.05 -17.45 17.71
CA ALA A 43 3.23 -18.85 17.36
C ALA A 43 4.66 -19.36 17.62
N ALA A 44 5.66 -18.48 17.60
CA ALA A 44 7.04 -18.81 17.92
C ALA A 44 7.32 -18.88 19.43
N ARG A 45 6.42 -18.37 20.27
CA ARG A 45 6.50 -18.48 21.74
C ARG A 45 6.03 -19.85 22.22
N VAL A 46 6.77 -20.88 21.85
CA VAL A 46 6.54 -22.23 22.34
C VAL A 46 7.07 -22.34 23.78
N PRO A 47 6.28 -22.84 24.75
CA PRO A 47 6.73 -23.00 26.13
C PRO A 47 7.95 -23.92 26.25
N TRP A 48 8.78 -23.67 27.27
CA TRP A 48 9.86 -24.59 27.63
C TRP A 48 9.28 -25.93 28.08
N GLY A 49 9.74 -27.02 27.47
CA GLY A 49 9.20 -28.36 27.74
C GLY A 49 7.95 -28.73 26.94
N ALA A 50 7.56 -27.92 25.95
CA ALA A 50 6.53 -28.31 24.97
C ALA A 50 6.89 -29.63 24.29
N ASP A 51 5.86 -30.44 24.02
CA ASP A 51 6.06 -31.70 23.31
C ASP A 51 6.37 -31.47 21.82
N ASP A 52 6.87 -32.52 21.17
CA ASP A 52 7.25 -32.48 19.75
C ASP A 52 6.06 -32.15 18.82
N VAL A 53 4.82 -32.46 19.24
CA VAL A 53 3.61 -32.17 18.46
C VAL A 53 3.28 -30.68 18.50
N GLU A 54 3.35 -30.06 19.67
CA GLU A 54 3.14 -28.62 19.87
C GLU A 54 4.21 -27.79 19.16
N MET A 55 5.46 -28.24 19.21
CA MET A 55 6.59 -27.65 18.49
C MET A 55 6.36 -27.70 16.96
N LYS A 56 6.00 -28.88 16.43
CA LYS A 56 5.72 -29.07 14.99
C LYS A 56 4.53 -28.24 14.53
N LEU A 57 3.45 -28.18 15.30
CA LEU A 57 2.26 -27.39 14.98
C LEU A 57 2.59 -25.89 14.91
N SER A 58 3.43 -25.42 15.84
CA SER A 58 3.90 -24.03 15.89
C SER A 58 4.74 -23.68 14.65
N ILE A 59 5.65 -24.56 14.24
CA ILE A 59 6.43 -24.40 13.00
C ILE A 59 5.52 -24.35 11.77
N VAL A 60 4.49 -25.20 11.68
CA VAL A 60 3.53 -25.19 10.56
C VAL A 60 2.77 -23.86 10.50
N LYS A 61 2.31 -23.36 11.66
CA LYS A 61 1.63 -22.06 11.75
C LYS A 61 2.54 -20.91 11.28
N ILE A 62 3.80 -20.90 11.73
CA ILE A 62 4.78 -19.88 11.31
C ILE A 62 5.01 -19.93 9.80
N LYS A 63 5.24 -21.13 9.22
CA LYS A 63 5.46 -21.29 7.77
C LYS A 63 4.28 -20.78 6.95
N LYS A 64 3.05 -21.08 7.37
CA LYS A 64 1.84 -20.60 6.68
C LYS A 64 1.75 -19.07 6.71
N ARG A 65 1.95 -18.46 7.87
CA ARG A 65 1.89 -17.00 8.02
C ARG A 65 3.04 -16.28 7.31
N LEU A 66 4.22 -16.88 7.25
CA LEU A 66 5.35 -16.37 6.49
C LEU A 66 5.03 -16.29 4.99
N ALA A 67 4.37 -17.32 4.45
CA ALA A 67 3.95 -17.32 3.05
C ALA A 67 2.93 -16.21 2.76
N LEU A 68 1.92 -16.04 3.61
CA LEU A 68 0.93 -14.95 3.50
C LEU A 68 1.59 -13.57 3.62
N SER A 69 2.52 -13.42 4.55
CA SER A 69 3.25 -12.16 4.75
C SER A 69 4.09 -11.78 3.54
N LYS A 70 4.73 -12.76 2.88
CA LYS A 70 5.48 -12.54 1.65
C LYS A 70 4.57 -12.02 0.53
N GLU A 71 3.41 -12.64 0.33
CA GLU A 71 2.44 -12.23 -0.68
C GLU A 71 1.96 -10.79 -0.43
N MET A 72 1.59 -10.46 0.82
CA MET A 72 1.19 -9.09 1.19
C MET A 72 2.29 -8.06 0.95
N VAL A 73 3.56 -8.39 1.25
CA VAL A 73 4.70 -7.49 0.97
C VAL A 73 4.87 -7.24 -0.52
N GLU A 74 4.72 -8.28 -1.36
CA GLU A 74 4.77 -8.12 -2.82
C GLU A 74 3.61 -7.26 -3.34
N GLU A 75 2.39 -7.46 -2.84
CA GLU A 75 1.22 -6.65 -3.18
C GLU A 75 1.38 -5.19 -2.77
N LEU A 76 1.85 -4.93 -1.55
CA LEU A 76 2.13 -3.58 -1.05
C LEU A 76 3.20 -2.89 -1.90
N GLY A 77 4.24 -3.63 -2.32
CA GLY A 77 5.25 -3.13 -3.25
C GLY A 77 4.66 -2.70 -4.60
N LYS A 78 3.76 -3.52 -5.17
CA LYS A 78 3.04 -3.19 -6.42
C LYS A 78 2.14 -1.96 -6.25
N ALA A 79 1.37 -1.89 -5.16
CA ALA A 79 0.46 -0.78 -4.86
C ALA A 79 1.23 0.54 -4.66
N THR A 80 2.30 0.52 -3.87
CA THR A 80 3.18 1.68 -3.63
C THR A 80 3.84 2.14 -4.93
N GLY A 81 4.33 1.21 -5.75
CA GLY A 81 4.92 1.52 -7.05
C GLY A 81 3.91 2.17 -8.01
N LYS A 82 2.65 1.70 -8.02
CA LYS A 82 1.56 2.28 -8.81
C LYS A 82 1.23 3.71 -8.33
N CYS A 83 0.98 3.90 -7.03
CA CYS A 83 0.68 5.19 -6.44
C CYS A 83 1.77 6.24 -6.78
N CYS A 84 3.06 5.89 -6.58
CA CYS A 84 4.18 6.76 -6.93
C CYS A 84 4.20 7.17 -8.41
N ARG A 85 3.89 6.24 -9.32
CA ARG A 85 3.82 6.53 -10.77
C ARG A 85 2.67 7.49 -11.10
N GLU A 86 1.49 7.26 -10.54
CA GLU A 86 0.33 8.11 -10.80
C GLU A 86 0.51 9.52 -10.23
N ILE A 87 1.12 9.66 -9.04
CA ILE A 87 1.51 10.98 -8.49
C ILE A 87 2.46 11.72 -9.44
N ARG A 88 3.48 11.04 -9.98
CA ARG A 88 4.43 11.66 -10.94
C ARG A 88 3.72 12.11 -12.21
N LYS A 89 2.84 11.29 -12.77
CA LYS A 89 2.05 11.64 -13.97
C LYS A 89 1.14 12.84 -13.70
N ALA A 90 0.42 12.85 -12.60
CA ALA A 90 -0.46 13.96 -12.22
C ALA A 90 0.33 15.28 -12.12
N ARG A 91 1.50 15.26 -11.48
CA ARG A 91 2.40 16.42 -11.42
C ARG A 91 2.87 16.87 -12.80
N MET A 92 3.28 15.95 -13.67
CA MET A 92 3.67 16.30 -15.04
C MET A 92 2.54 16.94 -15.84
N VAL A 93 1.32 16.43 -15.73
CA VAL A 93 0.15 17.00 -16.42
C VAL A 93 -0.13 18.43 -15.95
N VAL A 94 -0.08 18.68 -14.64
CA VAL A 94 -0.25 20.03 -14.09
C VAL A 94 0.87 20.96 -14.59
N VAL A 95 2.12 20.54 -14.51
CA VAL A 95 3.28 21.33 -14.98
C VAL A 95 3.16 21.65 -16.47
N GLN A 96 2.83 20.67 -17.32
CA GLN A 96 2.60 20.94 -18.74
C GLN A 96 1.41 21.86 -18.97
N GLY A 97 0.33 21.72 -18.19
CA GLY A 97 -0.84 22.58 -18.27
C GLY A 97 -0.59 24.03 -17.83
N VAL A 98 0.46 24.29 -17.04
CA VAL A 98 0.92 25.64 -16.65
C VAL A 98 1.90 26.19 -17.69
N ILE A 99 2.93 25.42 -18.08
CA ILE A 99 3.95 25.85 -19.04
C ILE A 99 3.36 26.07 -20.44
N LYS A 100 2.42 25.23 -20.87
CA LYS A 100 1.81 25.32 -22.22
C LYS A 100 0.69 26.36 -22.32
N ARG A 101 0.36 27.10 -21.26
CA ARG A 101 -0.56 28.25 -21.36
C ARG A 101 0.27 29.49 -21.71
N PRO A 102 0.02 30.14 -22.86
CA PRO A 102 0.55 31.48 -23.07
C PRO A 102 -0.07 32.39 -22.00
N ASN A 103 0.78 33.16 -21.31
CA ASN A 103 0.33 34.34 -20.57
C ASN A 103 -0.24 35.32 -21.60
N ASN A 104 -1.56 35.35 -21.72
CA ASN A 104 -2.30 36.49 -22.25
C ASN A 104 -3.06 37.12 -21.10
#